data_AF-A0A2U1PH96-F1
#
_entry.id   AF-A0A2U1PH96-F1
#
_cell.length_a   1.000
_cell.length_b   1.000
_cell.length_c   1.000
_cell.angle_alpha   90.00
_cell.angle_beta   90.00
_cell.angle_gamma   90.00
#
_symmetry.space_group_name_H-M   'P 1'
#
loop_
_entity.id
_entity.type
_entity.pdbx_description
1 polymer ?
#
loop_
_entity_poly.entity_id
_entity_poly.type
_entity_poly.pdbx_seq_one_letter_code
_entity_poly.pdbx_strand_id
1 'polypeptide(L)'
;MNLVGWNALMSSYAQQGDKDSVVELFSLMEYRGLAPDGYTFLSITTAFCNAGFATETEQWFKRMELEYKLEPLIEHYTCLVGALGRSAAIAKSMVCLQLVWHIQQQQQFPVFTTWVVCTTAAVETKET
;
A
#
# COMPACT_ATOMS: atom_id res chain seq x y z
N MET A 1 -5.35 23.47 -7.97
CA MET A 1 -4.91 22.06 -7.97
C MET A 1 -5.72 21.33 -6.91
N ASN A 2 -6.40 20.24 -7.28
CA ASN A 2 -7.23 19.44 -6.37
C ASN A 2 -6.42 18.27 -5.79
N LEU A 3 -7.02 17.51 -4.86
CA LEU A 3 -6.38 16.37 -4.18
C LEU A 3 -5.77 15.35 -5.16
N VAL A 4 -6.49 14.97 -6.21
CA VAL A 4 -6.02 14.03 -7.23
C VAL A 4 -4.74 14.53 -7.91
N GLY A 5 -4.68 15.82 -8.25
CA GLY A 5 -3.48 16.42 -8.85
C GLY A 5 -2.27 16.44 -7.91
N TRP A 6 -2.49 16.69 -6.61
CA TRP A 6 -1.44 16.60 -5.59
C TRP A 6 -0.90 15.19 -5.44
N ASN A 7 -1.81 14.20 -5.33
CA ASN A 7 -1.43 12.80 -5.23
C ASN A 7 -0.67 12.33 -6.48
N ALA A 8 -1.09 12.74 -7.67
CA ALA A 8 -0.36 12.44 -8.90
C ALA A 8 1.06 13.03 -8.88
N LEU A 9 1.21 14.30 -8.48
CA LEU A 9 2.52 14.93 -8.39
C LEU A 9 3.42 14.23 -7.36
N MET A 10 2.92 13.99 -6.16
CA MET A 10 3.66 13.27 -5.11
C MET A 10 4.05 11.86 -5.53
N SER A 11 3.17 11.12 -6.21
CA SER A 11 3.46 9.76 -6.69
C SER A 11 4.64 9.71 -7.67
N SER A 12 4.84 10.77 -8.45
CA SER A 12 5.93 10.84 -9.43
C SER A 12 7.30 10.96 -8.76
N TYR A 13 7.40 11.76 -7.69
CA TYR A 13 8.61 11.89 -6.88
C TYR A 13 8.82 10.64 -6.00
N ALA A 14 7.73 10.06 -5.49
CA ALA A 14 7.79 8.85 -4.67
C ALA A 14 8.40 7.64 -5.40
N GLN A 15 8.06 7.46 -6.68
CA GLN A 15 8.65 6.40 -7.51
C GLN A 15 10.16 6.55 -7.70
N GLN A 16 10.67 7.78 -7.66
CA GLN A 16 12.10 8.08 -7.76
C GLN A 16 12.81 7.97 -6.40
N GLY A 17 12.07 7.75 -5.30
CA GLY A 17 12.60 7.77 -3.94
C GLY A 17 12.97 9.18 -3.46
N ASP A 18 12.47 10.24 -4.09
CA ASP A 18 12.72 11.61 -3.66
C ASP A 18 11.80 11.98 -2.49
N LYS A 19 12.17 11.49 -1.31
CA LYS A 19 11.43 11.71 -0.05
C LYS A 19 11.33 13.19 0.31
N ASP A 20 12.33 13.99 -0.02
CA ASP A 20 12.42 15.38 0.42
C ASP A 20 11.40 16.23 -0.35
N SER A 21 11.34 16.07 -1.68
CA SER A 21 10.30 16.69 -2.50
C SER A 21 8.89 16.25 -2.09
N VAL A 22 8.71 14.96 -1.73
CA VAL A 22 7.40 14.46 -1.29
C VAL A 22 6.96 15.09 0.04
N VAL A 23 7.87 15.27 1.01
CA VAL A 23 7.54 15.93 2.28
C VAL A 23 7.26 17.44 2.08
N GLU A 24 7.99 18.10 1.19
CA GLU A 24 7.71 19.50 0.84
C GLU A 24 6.32 19.65 0.22
N LEU A 25 5.98 18.79 -0.74
CA LEU A 25 4.66 18.79 -1.39
C LEU A 25 3.53 18.48 -0.40
N PHE A 26 3.73 17.52 0.50
CA PHE A 26 2.78 17.22 1.57
C PHE A 26 2.54 18.44 2.46
N SER A 27 3.62 19.09 2.90
CA SER A 27 3.52 20.28 3.76
C SER A 27 2.79 21.42 3.06
N LEU A 28 3.04 21.62 1.76
CA LEU A 28 2.38 22.63 0.96
C LEU A 28 0.89 22.30 0.72
N MET A 29 0.55 21.02 0.58
CA MET A 29 -0.84 20.56 0.47
C MET A 29 -1.61 20.86 1.76
N GLU A 30 -1.06 20.53 2.92
CA GLU A 30 -1.67 20.82 4.23
C GLU A 30 -1.79 22.33 4.46
N TYR A 31 -0.76 23.11 4.13
CA TYR A 31 -0.79 24.57 4.23
C TYR A 31 -1.94 25.19 3.40
N ARG A 32 -2.29 24.57 2.27
CA ARG A 32 -3.42 25.00 1.43
C ARG A 32 -4.78 24.49 1.92
N GLY A 33 -4.84 23.84 3.08
CA GLY A 33 -6.06 23.34 3.69
C GLY A 33 -6.63 22.10 3.00
N LEU A 34 -5.82 21.39 2.20
CA LEU A 34 -6.24 20.13 1.59
C LEU A 34 -5.94 18.98 2.55
N ALA A 35 -6.98 18.22 2.91
CA ALA A 35 -6.84 17.06 3.79
C ALA A 35 -6.14 15.90 3.07
N PRO A 36 -5.05 15.35 3.65
CA PRO A 36 -4.43 14.12 3.16
C PRO A 36 -5.38 12.93 3.15
N ASP A 37 -5.25 12.06 2.15
CA ASP A 37 -5.97 10.79 2.07
C ASP A 37 -5.00 9.60 2.06
N GLY A 38 -5.54 8.39 1.95
CA GLY A 38 -4.72 7.18 1.85
C GLY A 38 -3.70 7.26 0.70
N TYR A 39 -4.08 7.79 -0.47
CA TYR A 39 -3.13 7.91 -1.60
C TYR A 39 -2.00 8.91 -1.34
N THR A 40 -2.27 9.97 -0.57
CA THR A 40 -1.23 10.89 -0.10
C THR A 40 -0.22 10.14 0.76
N PHE A 41 -0.67 9.35 1.75
CA PHE A 41 0.20 8.55 2.60
C PHE A 41 0.88 7.39 1.89
N LEU A 42 0.24 6.81 0.88
CA LEU A 42 0.87 5.82 0.01
C LEU A 42 2.06 6.42 -0.73
N SER A 43 1.92 7.66 -1.24
CA SER A 43 3.02 8.36 -1.91
C SER A 43 4.17 8.64 -0.95
N ILE A 44 3.88 9.11 0.27
CA ILE A 44 4.89 9.34 1.31
C ILE A 44 5.61 8.04 1.66
N THR A 45 4.88 7.01 2.07
CA THR A 45 5.48 5.73 2.48
C THR A 45 6.31 5.10 1.34
N THR A 46 5.84 5.19 0.09
CA THR A 46 6.59 4.72 -1.09
C THR A 46 7.91 5.47 -1.29
N ALA A 47 7.91 6.79 -1.14
CA ALA A 47 9.12 7.59 -1.29
C ALA A 47 10.20 7.18 -0.26
N PHE A 48 9.81 7.09 1.02
CA PHE A 48 10.72 6.67 2.10
C PHE A 48 11.18 5.22 1.95
N CYS A 49 10.28 4.33 1.54
CA CYS A 49 10.59 2.94 1.25
C CYS A 49 11.65 2.84 0.16
N ASN A 50 11.44 3.47 -1.00
CA ASN A 50 12.37 3.45 -2.13
C ASN A 50 13.70 4.13 -1.82
N ALA A 51 13.69 5.16 -0.96
CA ALA A 51 14.89 5.81 -0.46
C ALA A 51 15.67 4.98 0.59
N GLY A 52 15.13 3.85 1.06
CA GLY A 52 15.77 2.96 2.03
C GLY A 52 15.56 3.32 3.51
N PHE A 53 14.65 4.24 3.81
CA PHE A 53 14.37 4.75 5.16
C PHE A 53 13.23 3.95 5.82
N ALA A 54 13.55 2.73 6.27
CA ALA A 54 12.54 1.80 6.79
C ALA A 54 11.89 2.26 8.10
N THR A 55 12.66 2.87 9.00
CA THR A 55 12.16 3.35 10.30
C THR A 55 11.14 4.48 10.09
N GLU A 56 11.46 5.41 9.20
CA GLU A 56 10.62 6.54 8.85
C GLU A 56 9.39 6.09 8.07
N THR A 57 9.52 5.07 7.22
CA THR A 57 8.35 4.44 6.56
C THR A 57 7.37 3.90 7.61
N GLU A 58 7.85 3.23 8.66
CA GLU A 58 7.01 2.74 9.77
C GLU A 58 6.38 3.91 10.56
N GLN A 59 7.11 5.01 10.77
CA GLN A 59 6.60 6.21 11.44
C GLN A 59 5.46 6.86 10.63
N TRP A 60 5.63 7.04 9.33
CA TRP A 60 4.60 7.61 8.46
C TRP A 60 3.36 6.71 8.39
N PHE A 61 3.55 5.39 8.33
CA PHE A 61 2.45 4.43 8.40
C PHE A 61 1.65 4.58 9.71
N LYS A 62 2.33 4.67 10.87
CA LYS A 62 1.65 4.88 12.16
C LYS A 62 0.94 6.23 12.24
N ARG A 63 1.53 7.29 11.69
CA ARG A 63 0.88 8.61 11.64
C ARG A 63 -0.43 8.57 10.85
N MET A 64 -0.44 7.86 9.72
CA MET A 64 -1.66 7.65 8.92
C MET A 64 -2.81 7.09 9.77
N GLU A 65 -2.54 6.03 10.54
CA GLU A 65 -3.55 5.37 11.38
C GLU A 65 -3.92 6.18 12.63
N LEU A 66 -2.92 6.69 13.36
CA LEU A 66 -3.11 7.26 14.68
C LEU A 66 -3.50 8.74 14.66
N GLU A 67 -2.87 9.53 13.78
CA GLU A 67 -3.08 10.98 13.71
C GLU A 67 -4.18 11.32 12.71
N TYR A 68 -4.13 10.73 11.52
CA TYR A 68 -5.07 11.04 10.43
C TYR A 68 -6.28 10.11 10.39
N LYS A 69 -6.27 9.03 11.19
CA LYS A 69 -7.38 8.05 11.30
C LYS A 69 -7.78 7.46 9.95
N LEU A 70 -6.80 7.28 9.07
CA LEU A 70 -6.98 6.69 7.75
C LEU A 70 -6.75 5.19 7.83
N GLU A 71 -7.65 4.43 7.21
CA GLU A 71 -7.56 2.98 7.15
C GLU A 71 -6.49 2.54 6.14
N PRO A 72 -5.49 1.72 6.54
CA PRO A 72 -4.48 1.25 5.62
C PRO A 72 -5.04 0.28 4.58
N LEU A 73 -4.84 0.62 3.32
CA LEU A 73 -5.03 -0.30 2.19
C LEU A 73 -3.83 -1.24 2.00
N ILE A 74 -4.02 -2.30 1.20
CA ILE A 74 -2.99 -3.31 0.92
C ILE A 74 -1.68 -2.71 0.38
N GLU A 75 -1.77 -1.64 -0.40
CA GLU A 75 -0.61 -0.97 -1.00
C GLU A 75 0.30 -0.40 0.09
N HIS A 76 -0.26 0.12 1.19
CA HIS A 76 0.51 0.64 2.33
C HIS A 76 1.26 -0.49 3.05
N TYR A 77 0.60 -1.63 3.26
CA TYR A 77 1.24 -2.81 3.86
C TYR A 77 2.35 -3.36 2.95
N THR A 78 2.13 -3.38 1.64
CA THR A 78 3.12 -3.83 0.65
C THR A 78 4.36 -2.95 0.70
N CYS A 79 4.17 -1.64 0.82
CA CYS A 79 5.26 -0.69 0.98
C CYS A 79 6.02 -0.90 2.30
N LEU A 80 5.31 -1.11 3.42
CA LEU A 80 5.92 -1.38 4.72
C LEU A 80 6.72 -2.69 4.73
N VAL A 81 6.18 -3.77 4.14
CA VAL A 81 6.88 -5.05 3.93
C VAL A 81 8.16 -4.85 3.12
N GLY A 82 8.08 -4.13 2.00
CA GLY A 82 9.22 -3.83 1.15
C GLY A 82 10.34 -3.10 1.91
N ALA A 83 9.98 -2.13 2.74
CA ALA A 83 10.92 -1.40 3.58
C ALA A 83 11.58 -2.29 4.66
N LEU A 84 10.78 -3.10 5.37
CA LEU A 84 11.25 -3.99 6.43
C LEU A 84 12.10 -5.16 5.92
N GLY A 85 11.78 -5.68 4.73
CA GLY A 85 12.57 -6.72 4.08
C GLY A 85 13.99 -6.25 3.77
N ARG A 86 14.17 -4.96 3.42
CA ARG A 86 15.49 -4.37 3.15
C ARG A 86 16.29 -4.02 4.40
N SER A 87 15.64 -3.78 5.53
CA SER A 87 16.30 -3.42 6.80
C SER A 87 16.68 -4.61 7.69
N ALA A 88 16.66 -5.84 7.14
CA ALA A 88 16.86 -7.10 7.87
C ALA A 88 15.85 -7.33 9.02
N ALA A 89 14.74 -6.59 9.06
CA ALA A 89 13.65 -6.75 10.03
C ALA A 89 12.66 -7.86 9.61
N ILE A 90 13.20 -9.05 9.32
CA ILE A 90 12.48 -10.18 8.69
C ILE A 90 11.26 -10.60 9.50
N ALA A 91 11.35 -10.63 10.84
CA ALA A 91 10.26 -11.04 11.70
C ALA A 91 9.01 -10.13 11.55
N LYS A 92 9.21 -8.80 11.52
CA LYS A 92 8.12 -7.84 11.30
C LYS A 92 7.55 -7.94 9.89
N SER A 93 8.42 -8.12 8.89
CA SER A 93 8.03 -8.32 7.50
C SER A 93 7.14 -9.56 7.33
N MET A 94 7.47 -10.67 8.01
CA MET A 94 6.70 -11.91 7.94
C MET A 94 5.30 -11.78 8.54
N VAL A 95 5.17 -11.07 9.67
CA VAL A 95 3.85 -10.75 10.26
C VAL A 95 3.01 -9.90 9.32
N CYS A 96 3.61 -8.88 8.71
CA CYS A 96 2.89 -8.05 7.73
C CYS A 96 2.46 -8.86 6.49
N LEU A 97 3.31 -9.78 6.00
CA LEU A 97 2.95 -10.68 4.89
C LEU A 97 1.79 -11.60 5.23
N GLN A 98 1.72 -12.13 6.46
CA GLN A 98 0.58 -12.91 6.92
C GLN A 98 -0.71 -12.07 6.94
N LEU A 99 -0.64 -10.83 7.44
CA LEU A 99 -1.78 -9.91 7.42
C LEU A 99 -2.24 -9.60 5.99
N VAL A 100 -1.32 -9.27 5.09
CA VAL A 100 -1.62 -9.02 3.67
C VAL A 100 -2.26 -10.25 3.02
N TRP A 101 -1.76 -11.45 3.32
CA TRP A 101 -2.35 -12.70 2.84
C TRP A 101 -3.79 -12.87 3.31
N HIS A 102 -4.08 -12.62 4.58
CA HIS A 102 -5.45 -12.68 5.12
C HIS A 102 -6.37 -11.61 4.52
N ILE A 103 -5.89 -10.38 4.31
CA ILE A 103 -6.65 -9.30 3.65
C ILE A 103 -6.99 -9.68 2.21
N GLN A 104 -6.05 -10.28 1.47
CA GLN A 104 -6.28 -10.74 0.09
C GLN A 104 -7.29 -11.88 0.00
N GLN A 105 -7.32 -12.79 0.98
CA GLN A 105 -8.33 -13.86 1.03
C GLN A 105 -9.76 -13.33 1.22
N GLN A 106 -9.95 -12.10 1.71
CA GLN A 106 -11.27 -11.47 1.88
C GLN A 106 -11.74 -10.68 0.65
N GLN A 107 -10.84 -10.24 -0.24
CA GLN A 107 -11.16 -9.43 -1.42
C GLN A 107 -11.28 -10.25 -2.72
N GLN A 108 -11.14 -11.59 -2.63
CA GLN A 108 -11.05 -12.48 -3.79
C GLN A 108 -12.12 -13.58 -3.81
N PHE A 109 -13.39 -13.24 -3.56
CA PHE A 109 -14.54 -14.07 -3.96
C PHE A 109 -15.36 -13.29 -5.00
N PRO A 110 -15.25 -13.59 -6.31
CA PRO A 110 -15.84 -14.82 -6.84
C PRO A 110 -15.11 -15.49 -8.03
N VAL A 111 -13.80 -15.28 -8.25
CA VAL A 111 -13.11 -15.88 -9.43
C VAL A 111 -12.64 -17.32 -9.18
N PHE A 112 -12.35 -17.69 -7.93
CA PHE A 112 -11.82 -19.01 -7.61
C PHE A 112 -12.91 -20.10 -7.53
N THR A 113 -14.11 -19.78 -7.04
CA THR A 113 -15.23 -20.74 -7.01
C THR A 113 -15.84 -20.97 -8.39
N THR A 114 -15.91 -19.94 -9.25
CA THR A 114 -16.34 -20.14 -10.65
C THR A 114 -15.35 -20.98 -11.43
N TRP A 115 -14.04 -20.78 -11.26
CA TRP A 115 -13.04 -21.65 -11.92
C TRP A 115 -13.12 -23.10 -11.44
N VAL A 116 -13.21 -23.37 -10.13
CA VAL A 116 -13.29 -24.74 -9.61
C VAL A 116 -14.58 -25.43 -10.06
N VAL A 117 -15.73 -24.74 -10.01
CA VAL A 117 -17.01 -25.29 -10.50
C VAL A 117 -17.00 -25.52 -12.01
N CYS A 118 -16.37 -24.63 -12.80
CA CYS A 118 -16.24 -24.83 -14.24
C CYS A 118 -15.28 -25.98 -14.58
N THR A 119 -14.23 -26.22 -13.79
CA THR A 119 -13.33 -27.36 -14.01
C THR A 119 -13.95 -28.69 -13.59
N THR A 120 -14.76 -28.74 -12.53
CA THR A 120 -15.48 -29.97 -12.17
C THR A 120 -16.59 -30.28 -13.18
N ALA A 121 -17.31 -29.27 -13.68
CA ALA A 121 -18.30 -29.44 -14.75
C ALA A 121 -17.68 -29.87 -16.10
N ALA A 122 -16.43 -29.48 -16.39
CA ALA A 122 -15.74 -29.88 -17.61
C ALA A 122 -15.19 -31.31 -17.58
N VAL A 123 -15.03 -31.92 -16.39
CA VAL A 123 -14.54 -33.30 -16.24
C VAL A 123 -15.67 -34.32 -16.41
N GLU A 124 -16.92 -33.97 -16.07
CA GLU A 124 -18.07 -34.90 -16.15
C GLU A 124 -18.63 -35.12 -17.58
N THR A 125 -18.19 -34.35 -18.59
CA THR A 125 -18.72 -34.47 -19.97
C THR A 125 -17.87 -35.35 -20.91
N LYS A 126 -16.84 -36.04 -20.41
CA LYS A 126 -16.01 -36.97 -21.20
C LYS A 126 -16.24 -38.46 -20.90
N GLU A 127 -17.21 -38.80 -20.05
CA GLU A 127 -17.60 -40.18 -19.77
C GLU A 127 -19.09 -40.44 -20.06
N THR A 128 -19.53 -40.21 -21.30
CA THR A 128 -20.71 -40.87 -21.91
C THR A 128 -20.53 -41.02 -23.40
#